data_AF-A0A9Q3PQN2-F1
#
_entry.id   AF-A0A9Q3PQN2-F1
#
_cell.length_a   1.000
_cell.length_b   1.000
_cell.length_c   1.000
_cell.angle_alpha   90.00
_cell.angle_beta   90.00
_cell.angle_gamma   90.00
#
_symmetry.space_group_name_H-M   'P 1'
#
loop_
_entity.id
_entity.type
_entity.pdbx_description
1 polymer ?
#
loop_
_entity_poly.entity_id
_entity_poly.type
_entity_poly.pdbx_seq_one_letter_code
_entity_poly.pdbx_strand_id
1 'polypeptide(L)'
;MGDLSISNINDQLRILKDHVLEIIKNTTQFAKHLAKSDSERQNLKNEIIANVEQIHKNYQQHIPRHSTPFTEEKLSVKGSLTPFLGENPICAKDTPKLEEWPTFSGEQEYNYIELIRTIDMLQEDFHIPDEIIVGKVHSLFTRTAKKWYYKMRIGHGKHYWPWCKCERITKWAKKSGRFEMENSFESEMFSSEKDKPLTWFLKQKDRLSTLHSDMSDSMTNMKILRKCGGELEHAIKGRCLEPCSTEN
;
A
#
# COMPACT_ATOMS: atom_id res chain seq x y z
N MET A 1 -18.89 29.65 -66.16
CA MET A 1 -19.39 29.46 -64.77
C MET A 1 -18.66 28.29 -64.08
N GLY A 2 -17.33 28.26 -64.08
CA GLY A 2 -16.53 27.16 -63.49
C GLY A 2 -15.50 27.58 -62.43
N ASP A 3 -15.04 28.83 -62.47
CA ASP A 3 -13.86 29.25 -61.69
C ASP A 3 -14.14 29.62 -60.22
N LEU A 4 -15.38 30.05 -59.92
CA LEU A 4 -15.79 30.42 -58.55
C LEU A 4 -15.88 29.23 -57.58
N SER A 5 -16.10 28.02 -58.10
CA SER A 5 -16.19 26.80 -57.28
C SER A 5 -14.80 26.26 -56.90
N ILE A 6 -13.85 26.32 -57.83
CA ILE A 6 -12.48 25.82 -57.64
C ILE A 6 -11.69 26.72 -56.67
N SER A 7 -11.87 28.03 -56.75
CA SER A 7 -11.24 28.97 -55.80
C SER A 7 -11.67 28.70 -54.35
N ASN A 8 -12.98 28.51 -54.12
CA ASN A 8 -13.53 28.23 -52.79
C ASN A 8 -13.00 26.91 -52.20
N ILE A 9 -12.86 25.87 -53.03
CA ILE A 9 -12.27 24.58 -52.61
C ILE A 9 -10.80 24.76 -52.26
N ASN A 10 -10.04 25.52 -53.06
CA ASN A 10 -8.63 25.79 -52.78
C ASN A 10 -8.42 26.61 -51.50
N ASP A 11 -9.31 27.57 -51.22
CA ASP A 11 -9.28 28.35 -49.98
C ASP A 11 -9.58 27.48 -48.75
N GLN A 12 -10.56 26.57 -48.85
CA GLN A 12 -10.84 25.59 -47.78
C GLN A 12 -9.67 24.62 -47.57
N LEU A 13 -9.03 24.15 -48.64
CA LEU A 13 -7.83 23.30 -48.55
C LEU A 13 -6.65 24.05 -47.90
N ARG A 14 -6.50 25.36 -48.15
CA ARG A 14 -5.48 26.18 -47.50
C ARG A 14 -5.73 26.30 -46.00
N ILE A 15 -6.96 26.62 -45.60
CA ILE A 15 -7.36 26.71 -44.18
C ILE A 15 -7.15 25.37 -43.47
N LEU A 16 -7.54 24.27 -44.10
CA LEU A 16 -7.35 22.93 -43.53
C LEU A 16 -5.86 22.61 -43.33
N LYS A 17 -5.01 22.97 -44.31
CA LYS A 17 -3.56 22.78 -44.21
C LYS A 17 -2.97 23.59 -43.05
N ASP A 18 -3.40 24.85 -42.88
CA ASP A 18 -2.91 25.70 -41.79
C ASP A 18 -3.32 25.15 -40.41
N HIS A 19 -4.56 24.67 -40.28
CA HIS A 19 -5.01 23.99 -39.05
C HIS A 19 -4.21 22.72 -38.74
N VAL A 20 -3.94 21.89 -39.75
CA VAL A 20 -3.11 20.68 -39.56
C VAL A 20 -1.69 21.04 -39.11
N LEU A 21 -1.09 22.09 -39.68
CA LEU A 21 0.23 22.55 -39.28
C LEU A 21 0.26 23.04 -37.82
N GLU A 22 -0.79 23.76 -37.39
CA GLU A 22 -0.90 24.22 -36.00
C GLU A 22 -1.08 23.06 -35.01
N ILE A 23 -1.86 22.05 -35.37
CA ILE A 23 -2.02 20.82 -34.56
C ILE A 23 -0.67 20.09 -34.42
N ILE A 24 0.10 19.96 -35.49
CA ILE A 24 1.42 19.32 -35.47
C ILE A 24 2.38 20.10 -34.55
N LYS A 25 2.37 21.42 -34.64
CA LYS A 25 3.19 22.30 -33.81
C LYS A 25 2.86 22.15 -32.32
N ASN A 26 1.58 22.17 -31.97
CA ASN A 26 1.11 22.01 -30.59
C ASN A 26 1.45 20.61 -30.04
N THR A 27 1.26 19.57 -30.84
CA THR A 27 1.62 18.19 -30.47
C THR A 27 3.12 18.04 -30.22
N THR A 28 3.95 18.68 -31.05
CA THR A 28 5.42 18.69 -30.89
C THR A 28 5.83 19.44 -29.62
N GLN A 29 5.19 20.56 -29.31
CA GLN A 29 5.44 21.32 -28.08
C GLN A 29 5.05 20.51 -26.83
N PHE A 30 3.91 19.82 -26.88
CA PHE A 30 3.47 18.93 -25.81
C PHE A 30 4.45 17.78 -25.58
N ALA A 31 4.92 17.11 -26.65
CA ALA A 31 5.92 16.05 -26.57
C ALA A 31 7.24 16.53 -25.93
N LYS A 32 7.69 17.75 -26.25
CA LYS A 32 8.87 18.35 -25.62
C LYS A 32 8.67 18.60 -24.12
N HIS A 33 7.49 19.06 -23.71
CA HIS A 33 7.17 19.28 -22.30
C HIS A 33 7.14 17.95 -21.53
N LEU A 34 6.57 16.90 -22.13
CA LEU A 34 6.53 15.56 -21.53
C LEU A 34 7.95 14.99 -21.34
N ALA A 35 8.81 15.10 -22.36
CA ALA A 35 10.20 14.65 -22.27
C ALA A 35 11.01 15.42 -21.21
N LYS A 36 10.76 16.73 -21.06
CA LYS A 36 11.37 17.54 -20.00
C LYS A 36 10.92 17.08 -18.61
N SER A 37 9.62 16.84 -18.43
CA SER A 37 9.06 16.36 -17.17
C SER A 37 9.58 14.96 -16.80
N ASP A 38 9.72 14.05 -17.77
CA ASP A 38 10.30 12.73 -17.53
C ASP A 38 11.79 12.80 -17.14
N SER A 39 12.55 13.72 -17.76
CA SER A 39 13.94 13.99 -17.40
C SER A 39 14.06 14.53 -15.97
N GLU A 40 13.23 15.50 -15.58
CA GLU A 40 13.17 16.03 -14.21
C GLU A 40 12.80 14.94 -13.19
N ARG A 41 11.82 14.08 -13.52
CA ARG A 41 11.44 12.94 -12.69
C ARG A 41 12.59 11.94 -12.53
N GLN A 42 13.37 11.72 -13.58
CA GLN A 42 14.52 10.80 -13.52
C GLN A 42 15.67 11.40 -12.71
N ASN A 43 15.91 12.70 -12.80
CA ASN A 43 16.89 13.41 -11.97
C ASN A 43 16.51 13.33 -10.48
N LEU A 44 15.25 13.58 -10.13
CA LEU A 44 14.76 13.44 -8.75
C LEU A 44 14.91 12.01 -8.22
N LYS A 45 14.64 11.00 -9.05
CA LYS A 45 14.88 9.59 -8.66
C LYS A 45 16.35 9.33 -8.37
N ASN A 46 17.25 9.82 -9.22
CA ASN A 46 18.69 9.64 -9.05
C ASN A 46 19.18 10.37 -7.79
N GLU A 47 18.66 11.57 -7.51
CA GLU A 47 18.96 12.33 -6.30
C GLU A 47 18.48 11.61 -5.03
N ILE A 48 17.27 11.07 -5.04
CA ILE A 48 16.75 10.26 -3.91
C ILE A 48 17.63 9.03 -3.68
N ILE A 49 18.04 8.33 -4.75
CA ILE A 49 18.94 7.17 -4.64
C ILE A 49 20.28 7.59 -4.04
N ALA A 50 20.90 8.65 -4.54
CA ALA A 50 22.17 9.16 -4.03
C ALA A 50 22.07 9.58 -2.54
N ASN A 51 20.96 10.23 -2.16
CA ASN A 51 20.71 10.61 -0.77
C ASN A 51 20.53 9.39 0.14
N VAL A 52 19.82 8.35 -0.31
CA VAL A 52 19.66 7.09 0.44
C VAL A 52 21.01 6.38 0.59
N GLU A 53 21.85 6.35 -0.44
CA GLU A 53 23.20 5.77 -0.38
C GLU A 53 24.10 6.54 0.59
N GLN A 54 24.04 7.88 0.58
CA GLN A 54 24.80 8.73 1.49
C GLN A 54 24.35 8.54 2.94
N ILE A 55 23.04 8.43 3.19
CA ILE A 55 22.49 8.07 4.50
C ILE A 55 23.06 6.70 4.91
N HIS A 56 22.97 5.68 4.05
CA HIS A 56 23.48 4.34 4.36
C HIS A 56 24.97 4.35 4.74
N LYS A 57 25.79 5.15 4.02
CA LYS A 57 27.22 5.29 4.29
C LYS A 57 27.50 5.98 5.63
N ASN A 58 26.75 7.03 5.97
CA ASN A 58 26.87 7.70 7.25
C ASN A 58 26.48 6.76 8.42
N TYR A 59 25.45 5.93 8.23
CA TYR A 59 25.04 4.94 9.22
C TYR A 59 26.07 3.80 9.41
N GLN A 60 26.79 3.39 8.36
CA GLN A 60 27.83 2.35 8.46
C GLN A 60 29.11 2.82 9.17
N GLN A 61 29.41 4.13 9.18
CA GLN A 61 30.62 4.66 9.82
C GLN A 61 30.52 4.75 11.37
N HIS A 62 29.33 4.65 11.94
CA HIS A 62 29.08 4.77 13.39
C HIS A 62 28.94 3.45 14.14
N ILE A 63 29.36 2.31 13.57
CA ILE A 63 29.38 1.02 14.28
C ILE A 63 30.77 0.82 14.92
N PRO A 64 30.90 0.79 16.27
CA PRO A 64 32.12 0.31 16.92
C PRO A 64 32.34 -1.16 16.51
N ARG A 65 33.47 -1.43 15.85
CA ARG A 65 33.88 -2.79 15.52
C ARG A 65 34.28 -3.52 16.81
N HIS A 66 33.32 -4.14 17.49
CA HIS A 66 33.64 -5.17 18.48
C HIS A 66 33.93 -6.48 17.75
N SER A 67 35.21 -6.77 17.58
CA SER A 67 35.70 -8.12 17.27
C SER A 67 35.33 -9.03 18.43
N THR A 68 34.43 -9.98 18.21
CA THR A 68 34.20 -11.07 19.17
C THR A 68 35.11 -12.26 18.83
N PRO A 69 36.07 -12.64 19.68
CA PRO A 69 36.62 -13.98 19.64
C PRO A 69 35.65 -14.91 20.37
N PHE A 70 35.06 -15.86 19.66
CA PHE A 70 34.33 -16.96 20.29
C PHE A 70 35.39 -17.98 20.75
N THR A 71 35.54 -18.14 22.06
CA THR A 71 36.20 -19.31 22.65
C THR A 71 35.25 -19.87 23.70
N GLU A 72 34.93 -21.16 23.55
CA GLU A 72 34.10 -21.93 24.45
C GLU A 72 34.76 -22.06 25.82
N GLU A 73 34.05 -21.74 26.90
CA GLU A 73 34.32 -22.38 28.20
C GLU A 73 33.06 -22.41 29.09
N LYS A 74 32.73 -23.60 29.58
CA LYS A 74 31.73 -23.87 30.62
C LYS A 74 32.28 -23.44 31.98
N LEU A 75 31.45 -22.86 32.86
CA LEU A 75 31.23 -23.28 34.27
C LEU A 75 30.49 -22.22 35.14
N SER A 76 29.41 -22.68 35.79
CA SER A 76 29.09 -22.53 37.23
C SER A 76 29.01 -21.16 37.96
N VAL A 77 27.79 -20.87 38.44
CA VAL A 77 27.39 -20.34 39.78
C VAL A 77 27.63 -18.86 40.18
N LYS A 78 26.49 -18.21 40.47
CA LYS A 78 26.18 -17.10 41.41
C LYS A 78 27.21 -15.99 41.66
N GLY A 79 26.82 -14.76 41.32
CA GLY A 79 27.43 -13.54 41.87
C GLY A 79 26.74 -12.27 41.39
N SER A 80 26.25 -11.48 42.35
CA SER A 80 25.61 -10.18 42.23
C SER A 80 26.32 -9.21 41.28
N LEU A 81 25.60 -8.59 40.35
CA LEU A 81 26.03 -7.38 39.64
C LEU A 81 24.95 -6.30 39.78
N THR A 82 25.29 -5.28 40.55
CA THR A 82 24.64 -3.96 40.53
C THR A 82 24.69 -3.38 39.12
N PRO A 83 23.59 -2.87 38.55
CA PRO A 83 23.66 -2.12 37.30
C PRO A 83 24.16 -0.70 37.57
N PHE A 84 25.21 -0.31 36.87
CA PHE A 84 25.58 1.08 36.66
C PHE A 84 24.42 1.76 35.91
N LEU A 85 23.76 2.69 36.59
CA LEU A 85 22.73 3.56 36.04
C LEU A 85 23.40 4.61 35.14
N GLY A 86 22.91 4.70 33.90
CA GLY A 86 23.23 5.75 32.96
C GLY A 86 22.26 5.68 31.78
N GLU A 87 21.13 6.38 31.94
CA GLU A 87 20.17 6.79 30.91
C GLU A 87 19.10 5.75 30.49
N ASN A 88 18.00 5.78 31.26
CA ASN A 88 16.62 5.37 30.94
C ASN A 88 16.40 4.13 30.05
N PRO A 89 16.22 2.93 30.63
CA PRO A 89 15.61 1.84 29.90
C PRO A 89 14.13 2.17 29.72
N ILE A 90 13.69 2.37 28.47
CA ILE A 90 12.26 2.26 28.15
C ILE A 90 11.80 0.92 28.72
N CYS A 91 10.86 1.01 29.65
CA CYS A 91 10.41 -0.09 30.46
C CYS A 91 9.85 -1.17 29.53
N ALA A 92 10.56 -2.29 29.39
CA ALA A 92 10.09 -3.47 28.67
C ALA A 92 8.77 -4.05 29.23
N LYS A 93 8.16 -3.41 30.24
CA LYS A 93 6.86 -3.73 30.83
C LYS A 93 5.69 -3.02 30.17
N ASP A 94 5.93 -1.97 29.38
CA ASP A 94 4.86 -1.18 28.73
C ASP A 94 4.70 -1.52 27.23
N THR A 95 5.49 -2.46 26.72
CA THR A 95 5.24 -3.02 25.38
C THR A 95 4.03 -3.96 25.48
N PRO A 96 3.01 -3.82 24.60
CA PRO A 96 1.86 -4.73 24.58
C PRO A 96 2.32 -6.18 24.60
N LYS A 97 1.72 -6.99 25.48
CA LYS A 97 2.00 -8.43 25.57
C LYS A 97 1.69 -9.06 24.21
N LEU A 98 2.43 -10.12 23.88
CA LEU A 98 2.41 -10.79 22.57
C LEU A 98 1.00 -11.20 22.09
N GLU A 99 0.05 -11.32 23.00
CA GLU A 99 -1.35 -11.71 22.77
C GLU A 99 -2.20 -10.61 22.13
N GLU A 100 -1.77 -9.35 22.14
CA GLU A 100 -2.52 -8.22 21.56
C GLU A 100 -2.10 -7.89 20.12
N TRP A 101 -1.08 -8.57 19.59
CA TRP A 101 -0.58 -8.29 18.24
C TRP A 101 -1.28 -9.17 17.20
N PRO A 102 -1.62 -8.62 16.02
CA PRO A 102 -2.31 -9.37 14.98
C PRO A 102 -1.43 -10.47 14.36
N THR A 103 -2.01 -11.67 14.20
CA THR A 103 -1.39 -12.78 13.45
C THR A 103 -1.69 -12.71 11.95
N PHE A 104 -0.71 -13.09 11.13
CA PHE A 104 -0.81 -13.07 9.66
C PHE A 104 -0.30 -14.39 9.05
N SER A 105 -1.20 -15.16 8.45
CA SER A 105 -0.88 -16.45 7.81
C SER A 105 -0.37 -16.31 6.37
N GLY A 106 -0.72 -15.21 5.70
CA GLY A 106 -0.53 -15.04 4.27
C GLY A 106 -1.35 -16.03 3.41
N GLU A 107 -2.39 -16.64 4.00
CA GLU A 107 -3.37 -17.53 3.37
C GLU A 107 -4.75 -16.92 3.64
N GLN A 108 -5.64 -16.79 2.63
CA GLN A 108 -6.93 -16.07 2.62
C GLN A 108 -6.83 -14.57 2.26
N GLU A 109 -7.98 -13.91 2.12
CA GLU A 109 -8.12 -12.46 1.94
C GLU A 109 -7.67 -11.69 3.19
N TYR A 110 -6.36 -11.64 3.41
CA TYR A 110 -5.80 -10.89 4.52
C TYR A 110 -5.55 -9.45 4.11
N ASN A 111 -6.06 -8.53 4.93
CA ASN A 111 -5.71 -7.13 4.87
C ASN A 111 -4.30 -6.91 5.45
N TYR A 112 -3.27 -7.20 4.65
CA TYR A 112 -1.88 -6.94 5.04
C TYR A 112 -1.62 -5.45 5.35
N ILE A 113 -2.51 -4.55 4.89
CA ILE A 113 -2.45 -3.12 5.21
C ILE A 113 -2.83 -2.88 6.67
N GLU A 114 -3.84 -3.59 7.20
CA GLU A 114 -4.23 -3.50 8.61
C GLU A 114 -3.09 -3.95 9.54
N LEU A 115 -2.40 -5.04 9.18
CA LEU A 115 -1.19 -5.49 9.90
C LEU A 115 -0.11 -4.41 9.92
N ILE A 116 0.17 -3.78 8.78
CA ILE A 116 1.19 -2.72 8.69
C ILE A 116 0.77 -1.50 9.51
N ARG A 117 -0.48 -1.05 9.37
CA ARG A 117 -1.04 0.09 10.12
C ARG A 117 -0.99 -0.15 11.62
N THR A 118 -1.35 -1.34 12.08
CA THR A 118 -1.29 -1.69 13.50
C THR A 118 0.12 -1.61 14.03
N ILE A 119 1.10 -2.15 13.29
CA ILE A 119 2.51 -2.08 13.71
C ILE A 119 3.03 -0.64 13.68
N ASP A 120 2.63 0.17 12.68
CA ASP A 120 3.01 1.58 12.59
C ASP A 120 2.42 2.42 13.74
N MET A 121 1.15 2.21 14.10
CA MET A 121 0.53 2.84 15.27
C MET A 121 1.25 2.44 16.56
N LEU A 122 1.54 1.15 16.75
CA LEU A 122 2.28 0.68 17.93
C LEU A 122 3.72 1.24 17.99
N GLN A 123 4.35 1.42 16.83
CA GLN A 123 5.67 2.06 16.76
C GLN A 123 5.59 3.53 17.19
N GLU A 124 4.56 4.26 16.75
CA GLU A 124 4.36 5.67 17.05
C GLU A 124 3.97 5.87 18.52
N ASP A 125 2.97 5.14 19.01
CA ASP A 125 2.41 5.28 20.37
C ASP A 125 3.40 4.90 21.47
N PHE A 126 4.24 3.88 21.22
CA PHE A 126 5.16 3.32 22.22
C PHE A 126 6.65 3.57 21.89
N HIS A 127 6.95 4.34 20.85
CA HIS A 127 8.31 4.64 20.38
C HIS A 127 9.19 3.38 20.26
N ILE A 128 8.64 2.29 19.71
CA ILE A 128 9.31 0.99 19.66
C ILE A 128 10.45 1.05 18.62
N PRO A 129 11.70 0.69 18.99
CA PRO A 129 12.80 0.62 18.04
C PRO A 129 12.57 -0.44 16.94
N ASP A 130 13.05 -0.17 15.74
CA ASP A 130 12.95 -1.05 14.59
C ASP A 130 13.51 -2.45 14.86
N GLU A 131 14.55 -2.58 15.67
CA GLU A 131 15.15 -3.86 16.03
C GLU A 131 14.18 -4.76 16.81
N ILE A 132 13.36 -4.16 17.67
CA ILE A 132 12.35 -4.85 18.45
C ILE A 132 11.18 -5.23 17.56
N ILE A 133 10.72 -4.32 16.68
CA ILE A 133 9.65 -4.60 15.72
C ILE A 133 10.06 -5.75 14.81
N VAL A 134 11.21 -5.65 14.15
CA VAL A 134 11.71 -6.71 13.25
C VAL A 134 11.97 -8.00 14.00
N GLY A 135 12.43 -7.92 15.25
CA GLY A 135 12.59 -9.05 16.16
C GLY A 135 11.26 -9.73 16.50
N LYS A 136 10.15 -9.00 16.60
CA LYS A 136 8.81 -9.54 16.90
C LYS A 136 7.99 -9.89 15.65
N VAL A 137 8.23 -9.25 14.52
CA VAL A 137 7.47 -9.45 13.27
C VAL A 137 7.41 -10.92 12.83
N HIS A 138 8.48 -11.68 13.07
CA HIS A 138 8.52 -13.11 12.72
C HIS A 138 7.52 -13.96 13.52
N SER A 139 7.15 -13.56 14.75
CA SER A 139 6.17 -14.27 15.57
C SER A 139 4.73 -13.93 15.19
N LEU A 140 4.51 -12.79 14.53
CA LEU A 140 3.22 -12.42 13.95
C LEU A 140 2.89 -13.27 12.73
N PHE A 141 3.92 -13.78 12.04
CA PHE A 141 3.74 -14.60 10.86
C PHE A 141 3.46 -16.06 11.20
N THR A 142 2.44 -16.60 10.54
CA THR A 142 2.11 -18.03 10.58
C THR A 142 2.17 -18.64 9.18
N ARG A 143 2.21 -19.97 9.10
CA ARG A 143 2.09 -20.75 7.86
C ARG A 143 2.98 -20.25 6.70
N THR A 144 2.36 -19.90 5.56
CA THR A 144 3.04 -19.51 4.32
C THR A 144 3.77 -18.17 4.47
N ALA A 145 3.21 -17.21 5.20
CA ALA A 145 3.90 -15.96 5.51
C ALA A 145 5.17 -16.18 6.33
N LYS A 146 5.14 -17.10 7.30
CA LYS A 146 6.31 -17.43 8.13
C LYS A 146 7.44 -18.05 7.29
N LYS A 147 7.09 -18.99 6.40
CA LYS A 147 8.04 -19.62 5.47
C LYS A 147 8.68 -18.60 4.52
N TRP A 148 7.89 -17.66 3.98
CA TRP A 148 8.42 -16.58 3.16
C TRP A 148 9.37 -15.68 3.95
N TYR A 149 8.99 -15.29 5.17
CA TYR A 149 9.80 -14.39 5.98
C TYR A 149 11.18 -14.97 6.28
N TYR A 150 11.26 -16.27 6.60
CA TYR A 150 12.55 -16.93 6.79
C TYR A 150 13.40 -16.95 5.51
N LYS A 151 12.82 -17.25 4.35
CA LYS A 151 13.54 -17.21 3.07
C LYS A 151 14.07 -15.81 2.76
N MET A 152 13.24 -14.79 2.97
CA MET A 152 13.60 -13.39 2.81
C MET A 152 14.75 -13.01 3.77
N ARG A 153 14.71 -13.47 5.03
CA ARG A 153 15.75 -13.20 6.04
C ARG A 153 17.07 -13.88 5.74
N ILE A 154 17.04 -15.11 5.21
CA ILE A 154 18.25 -15.82 4.79
C ILE A 154 18.88 -15.13 3.57
N GLY A 155 18.08 -14.69 2.60
CA GLY A 155 18.57 -14.08 1.37
C GLY A 155 19.10 -12.64 1.54
N HIS A 156 18.48 -11.85 2.43
CA HIS A 156 18.78 -10.41 2.55
C HIS A 156 19.40 -10.02 3.91
N GLY A 157 19.35 -10.89 4.92
CA GLY A 157 19.88 -10.59 6.25
C GLY A 157 18.93 -9.74 7.12
N LYS A 158 19.48 -9.10 8.16
CA LYS A 158 18.71 -8.25 9.08
C LYS A 158 18.57 -6.84 8.49
N HIS A 159 17.33 -6.39 8.34
CA HIS A 159 16.98 -5.05 7.88
C HIS A 159 16.03 -4.36 8.86
N TYR A 160 15.89 -3.04 8.69
CA TYR A 160 15.01 -2.14 9.45
C TYR A 160 13.54 -2.27 9.05
N TRP A 161 12.63 -1.77 9.88
CA TRP A 161 11.19 -1.97 9.72
C TRP A 161 10.65 -1.39 8.39
N PRO A 162 10.98 -0.14 7.99
CA PRO A 162 10.59 0.40 6.69
C PRO A 162 10.99 -0.46 5.47
N TRP A 163 12.15 -1.09 5.47
CA TRP A 163 12.53 -2.02 4.39
C TRP A 163 11.65 -3.28 4.40
N CYS A 164 11.43 -3.85 5.59
CA CYS A 164 10.52 -4.98 5.77
C CYS A 164 9.07 -4.65 5.35
N LYS A 165 8.62 -3.40 5.50
CA LYS A 165 7.34 -2.90 4.99
C LYS A 165 7.32 -2.91 3.46
N CYS A 166 8.34 -2.34 2.82
CA CYS A 166 8.42 -2.28 1.35
C CYS A 166 8.41 -3.67 0.72
N GLU A 167 9.14 -4.64 1.28
CA GLU A 167 9.15 -6.02 0.76
C GLU A 167 7.79 -6.72 0.96
N ARG A 168 7.13 -6.47 2.09
CA ARG A 168 5.78 -7.01 2.36
C ARG A 168 4.74 -6.44 1.40
N ILE A 169 4.72 -5.11 1.23
CA ILE A 169 3.89 -4.46 0.22
C ILE A 169 4.22 -5.05 -1.16
N THR A 170 5.50 -5.22 -1.50
CA THR A 170 5.90 -5.79 -2.78
C THR A 170 5.42 -7.24 -2.96
N LYS A 171 5.47 -8.08 -1.95
CA LYS A 171 5.06 -9.49 -2.04
C LYS A 171 3.54 -9.66 -2.15
N TRP A 172 2.78 -8.95 -1.31
CA TRP A 172 1.34 -9.15 -1.17
C TRP A 172 0.49 -8.14 -1.96
N ALA A 173 1.04 -6.97 -2.31
CA ALA A 173 0.36 -6.01 -3.19
C ALA A 173 0.59 -6.28 -4.68
N LYS A 174 1.71 -6.90 -5.10
CA LYS A 174 2.06 -6.93 -6.54
C LYS A 174 1.13 -7.77 -7.42
N LYS A 175 0.62 -8.95 -7.03
CA LYS A 175 -0.19 -9.77 -7.95
C LYS A 175 -1.27 -10.67 -7.32
N SER A 176 -0.98 -11.42 -6.26
CA SER A 176 -1.93 -12.44 -5.76
C SER A 176 -3.00 -11.84 -4.86
N GLY A 177 -2.62 -11.00 -3.89
CA GLY A 177 -3.58 -10.50 -2.89
C GLY A 177 -4.65 -9.57 -3.45
N ARG A 178 -4.27 -8.63 -4.34
CA ARG A 178 -5.25 -7.77 -5.04
C ARG A 178 -6.21 -8.61 -5.89
N PHE A 179 -5.68 -9.53 -6.69
CA PHE A 179 -6.49 -10.36 -7.59
C PHE A 179 -7.42 -11.30 -6.81
N GLU A 180 -6.94 -11.95 -5.75
CA GLU A 180 -7.76 -12.81 -4.89
C GLU A 180 -8.87 -12.02 -4.20
N MET A 181 -8.56 -10.82 -3.70
CA MET A 181 -9.54 -9.94 -3.05
C MET A 181 -10.59 -9.40 -4.04
N GLU A 182 -10.17 -9.04 -5.24
CA GLU A 182 -11.07 -8.65 -6.34
C GLU A 182 -11.98 -9.82 -6.74
N ASN A 183 -11.42 -11.01 -6.97
CA ASN A 183 -12.20 -12.19 -7.33
C ASN A 183 -13.18 -12.60 -6.21
N SER A 184 -12.78 -12.44 -4.94
CA SER A 184 -13.63 -12.74 -3.80
C SER A 184 -14.76 -11.72 -3.63
N PHE A 185 -14.49 -10.44 -3.89
CA PHE A 185 -15.53 -9.42 -3.99
C PHE A 185 -16.49 -9.71 -5.15
N GLU A 186 -15.95 -10.11 -6.31
CA GLU A 186 -16.77 -10.33 -7.50
C GLU A 186 -17.66 -11.56 -7.39
N SER A 187 -17.20 -12.63 -6.76
CA SER A 187 -17.92 -13.91 -6.64
C SER A 187 -18.88 -13.97 -5.45
N GLU A 188 -18.68 -13.17 -4.40
CA GLU A 188 -19.50 -13.24 -3.19
C GLU A 188 -20.76 -12.37 -3.29
N MET A 189 -21.91 -13.03 -3.38
CA MET A 189 -23.23 -12.41 -3.31
C MET A 189 -23.79 -12.52 -1.90
N PHE A 190 -24.52 -11.50 -1.45
CA PHE A 190 -25.21 -11.55 -0.17
C PHE A 190 -26.35 -12.58 -0.20
N SER A 191 -26.45 -13.40 0.84
CA SER A 191 -27.55 -14.34 1.04
C SER A 191 -28.15 -14.14 2.42
N SER A 192 -29.44 -13.80 2.49
CA SER A 192 -30.17 -13.64 3.76
C SER A 192 -30.22 -14.91 4.61
N GLU A 193 -30.04 -16.08 4.00
CA GLU A 193 -30.02 -17.38 4.68
C GLU A 193 -28.66 -17.70 5.33
N LYS A 194 -27.57 -17.14 4.79
CA LYS A 194 -26.20 -17.49 5.18
C LYS A 194 -25.48 -16.37 5.90
N ASP A 195 -25.78 -15.12 5.55
CA ASP A 195 -24.99 -13.96 5.91
C ASP A 195 -25.68 -13.07 6.94
N LYS A 196 -24.91 -12.60 7.92
CA LYS A 196 -25.33 -11.49 8.79
C LYS A 196 -25.08 -10.17 8.04
N PRO A 197 -26.11 -9.33 7.80
CA PRO A 197 -25.99 -8.15 6.95
C PRO A 197 -24.83 -7.22 7.28
N LEU A 198 -24.67 -6.87 8.57
CA LEU A 198 -23.63 -5.94 9.01
C LEU A 198 -22.22 -6.51 8.82
N THR A 199 -22.00 -7.77 9.22
CA THR A 199 -20.70 -8.43 9.10
C THR A 199 -20.29 -8.58 7.64
N TRP A 200 -21.24 -9.00 6.79
CA TRP A 200 -21.00 -9.14 5.36
C TRP A 200 -20.72 -7.78 4.70
N PHE A 201 -21.50 -6.75 5.02
CA PHE A 201 -21.29 -5.39 4.51
C PHE A 201 -19.91 -4.85 4.89
N LEU A 202 -19.52 -4.95 6.17
CA LEU A 202 -18.21 -4.48 6.64
C LEU A 202 -17.07 -5.22 5.94
N LYS A 203 -17.23 -6.53 5.72
CA LYS A 203 -16.26 -7.34 4.95
C LYS A 203 -16.13 -6.85 3.51
N GLN A 204 -17.24 -6.60 2.81
CA GLN A 204 -17.19 -6.05 1.43
C GLN A 204 -16.61 -4.63 1.39
N LYS A 205 -16.91 -3.79 2.39
CA LYS A 205 -16.35 -2.45 2.53
C LYS A 205 -14.83 -2.51 2.72
N ASP A 206 -14.32 -3.44 3.53
CA ASP A 206 -12.88 -3.57 3.76
C ASP A 206 -12.12 -4.03 2.50
N ARG A 207 -12.72 -4.95 1.72
CA ARG A 207 -12.17 -5.35 0.41
C ARG A 207 -12.06 -4.16 -0.53
N LEU A 208 -13.12 -3.36 -0.65
CA LEU A 208 -13.15 -2.20 -1.54
C LEU A 208 -12.20 -1.10 -1.08
N SER A 209 -12.06 -0.86 0.23
CA SER A 209 -11.12 0.13 0.76
C SER A 209 -9.65 -0.24 0.47
N THR A 210 -9.37 -1.54 0.44
CA THR A 210 -8.04 -2.10 0.13
C THR A 210 -7.74 -2.07 -1.37
N LEU A 211 -8.74 -2.32 -2.22
CA LEU A 211 -8.61 -2.29 -3.68
C LEU A 211 -8.59 -0.86 -4.25
N HIS A 212 -9.41 0.02 -3.68
CA HIS A 212 -9.69 1.38 -4.15
C HIS A 212 -9.70 2.37 -2.97
N SER A 213 -8.52 2.78 -2.51
CA SER A 213 -8.37 3.72 -1.38
C SER A 213 -8.94 5.12 -1.66
N ASP A 214 -9.15 5.46 -2.93
CA ASP A 214 -9.63 6.75 -3.44
C ASP A 214 -11.14 6.75 -3.75
N MET A 215 -11.84 5.63 -3.51
CA MET A 215 -13.27 5.52 -3.77
C MET A 215 -14.11 6.24 -2.71
N SER A 216 -15.12 7.00 -3.13
CA SER A 216 -16.06 7.63 -2.21
C SER A 216 -16.93 6.60 -1.50
N ASP A 217 -17.41 6.93 -0.28
CA ASP A 217 -18.34 6.07 0.46
C ASP A 217 -19.61 5.78 -0.34
N SER A 218 -20.12 6.76 -1.10
CA SER A 218 -21.30 6.58 -1.97
C SER A 218 -21.06 5.52 -3.05
N MET A 219 -19.92 5.58 -3.74
CA MET A 219 -19.55 4.60 -4.76
C MET A 219 -19.29 3.21 -4.16
N THR A 220 -18.64 3.17 -2.99
CA THR A 220 -18.41 1.95 -2.22
C THR A 220 -19.73 1.26 -1.87
N ASN A 221 -20.66 2.02 -1.28
CA ASN A 221 -21.97 1.52 -0.89
C ASN A 221 -22.76 1.02 -2.12
N MET A 222 -22.70 1.74 -3.25
CA MET A 222 -23.37 1.33 -4.48
C MET A 222 -22.80 0.03 -5.06
N LYS A 223 -21.47 -0.16 -5.02
CA LYS A 223 -20.84 -1.43 -5.43
C LYS A 223 -21.29 -2.59 -4.54
N ILE A 224 -21.35 -2.39 -3.22
CA ILE A 224 -21.82 -3.43 -2.29
C ILE A 224 -23.31 -3.74 -2.50
N LEU A 225 -24.14 -2.71 -2.73
CA LEU A 225 -25.57 -2.86 -3.04
C LEU A 225 -25.84 -3.75 -4.25
N ARG A 226 -25.04 -3.63 -5.31
CA ARG A 226 -25.13 -4.51 -6.50
C ARG A 226 -24.86 -5.98 -6.17
N LYS A 227 -24.09 -6.26 -5.12
CA LYS A 227 -23.81 -7.62 -4.63
C LYS A 227 -24.92 -8.18 -3.75
N CYS A 228 -25.92 -7.36 -3.39
CA CYS A 228 -27.13 -7.84 -2.72
C CYS A 228 -28.14 -8.46 -3.67
N GLY A 229 -28.19 -8.00 -4.92
CA GLY A 229 -29.13 -8.46 -5.95
C GLY A 229 -30.61 -8.24 -5.61
N GLY A 230 -31.47 -8.46 -6.62
CA GLY A 230 -32.92 -8.59 -6.46
C GLY A 230 -33.64 -7.39 -5.83
N GLU A 231 -34.61 -7.68 -4.96
CA GLU A 231 -35.54 -6.71 -4.36
C GLU A 231 -34.85 -5.66 -3.47
N LEU A 232 -33.72 -5.99 -2.82
CA LEU A 232 -33.04 -5.06 -1.91
C LEU A 232 -32.34 -3.94 -2.66
N GLU A 233 -31.68 -4.26 -3.79
CA GLU A 233 -31.09 -3.25 -4.67
C GLU A 233 -32.18 -2.35 -5.27
N HIS A 234 -33.30 -2.93 -5.71
CA HIS A 234 -34.45 -2.17 -6.23
C HIS A 234 -35.13 -1.30 -5.17
N ALA A 235 -35.34 -1.82 -3.95
CA ALA A 235 -35.98 -1.10 -2.85
C ALA A 235 -35.15 0.08 -2.35
N ILE A 236 -33.81 -0.05 -2.36
CA ILE A 236 -32.91 1.03 -1.92
C ILE A 236 -32.75 2.08 -3.02
N LYS A 237 -32.57 1.67 -4.29
CA LYS A 237 -32.56 2.63 -5.41
C LYS A 237 -33.86 3.40 -5.52
N GLY A 238 -35.00 2.75 -5.32
CA GLY A 238 -36.32 3.38 -5.32
C GLY A 238 -36.59 4.34 -4.15
N ARG A 239 -35.77 4.31 -3.10
CA ARG A 239 -35.86 5.25 -1.96
C ARG A 239 -34.80 6.34 -1.98
N CYS A 240 -33.69 6.14 -2.70
CA CYS A 240 -32.64 7.15 -2.89
C CYS A 240 -32.85 8.05 -4.11
N LEU A 241 -33.68 7.63 -5.08
CA LEU A 241 -34.17 8.50 -6.15
C LEU A 241 -35.56 9.00 -5.75
N GLU A 242 -35.58 10.16 -5.08
CA GLU A 242 -36.63 11.20 -5.12
C GLU A 242 -36.32 12.15 -3.94
N PRO A 243 -35.99 13.42 -4.25
CA PRO A 243 -37.00 14.43 -3.98
C PRO A 243 -37.63 14.84 -5.29
N CYS A 244 -38.89 14.47 -5.41
CA CYS A 244 -39.95 15.19 -6.07
C CYS A 244 -39.57 16.66 -6.30
N SER A 245 -39.31 17.00 -7.56
CA SER A 245 -39.60 18.32 -8.09
C SER A 245 -40.73 18.17 -9.09
N THR A 246 -41.93 17.96 -8.59
CA THR A 246 -43.13 18.40 -9.30
C THR A 246 -43.37 19.89 -9.01
N GLU A 247 -43.81 20.60 -10.05
CA GLU A 247 -44.49 21.91 -10.06
C GLU A 247 -43.60 23.17 -9.91
N ASN A 248 -43.17 23.77 -11.03
CA ASN A 248 -43.94 24.66 -11.91
C ASN A 248 -43.04 25.28 -12.99
#